data_AF-A0A660Q560-F1
#
_entry.id   AF-A0A660Q560-F1
#
_cell.length_a   1.000
_cell.length_b   1.000
_cell.length_c   1.000
_cell.angle_alpha   90.00
_cell.angle_beta   90.00
_cell.angle_gamma   90.00
#
_symmetry.space_group_name_H-M   'P 1'
#
loop_
_entity.id
_entity.type
_entity.pdbx_description
1 polymer ?
#
loop_
_entity_poly.entity_id
_entity_poly.type
_entity_poly.pdbx_seq_one_letter_code
_entity_poly.pdbx_strand_id
1 'polypeptide(L)'
;MINRNVFKAFVSAVFIVLLISSAAMASSLHPDLIEKLRSEGKLQEYVASMADARARGVNSPDRETAYFDNKSSLGFETVDTIRAIVILVDFSDQPYTSGVVAGTPEMFDSLLFSEGRLNPTGSMTEFYLENSSGNF
;
A
#
# COMPACT_ATOMS: atom_id res chain seq x y z
N MET A 1 7.50 5.65 -45.78
CA MET A 1 6.71 4.41 -45.59
C MET A 1 7.56 3.42 -44.82
N ILE A 2 7.28 3.23 -43.52
CA ILE A 2 8.02 2.26 -42.70
C ILE A 2 7.59 0.85 -43.15
N ASN A 3 8.56 -0.03 -43.40
CA ASN A 3 8.32 -1.39 -43.84
C ASN A 3 7.50 -2.13 -42.77
N ARG A 4 6.32 -2.64 -43.17
CA ARG A 4 5.35 -3.30 -42.28
C ARG A 4 5.95 -4.46 -41.48
N ASN A 5 7.00 -5.10 -42.01
CA ASN A 5 7.70 -6.19 -41.32
C ASN A 5 8.63 -5.68 -40.20
N VAL A 6 9.23 -4.49 -40.38
CA VAL A 6 10.08 -3.84 -39.36
C VAL A 6 9.22 -3.34 -38.20
N PHE A 7 8.03 -2.81 -38.50
CA PHE A 7 7.07 -2.39 -37.48
C PHE A 7 6.57 -3.57 -36.63
N LYS A 8 6.27 -4.72 -37.25
CA LYS A 8 5.88 -5.94 -36.52
C LYS A 8 7.00 -6.48 -35.63
N ALA A 9 8.24 -6.49 -36.12
CA ALA A 9 9.40 -6.91 -35.33
C ALA A 9 9.63 -5.98 -34.13
N PHE A 10 9.47 -4.67 -34.33
CA PHE A 10 9.59 -3.68 -33.25
C PHE A 10 8.51 -3.87 -32.17
N VAL A 11 7.24 -4.04 -32.57
CA VAL A 11 6.14 -4.29 -31.62
C VAL A 11 6.35 -5.60 -30.85
N SER A 12 6.78 -6.68 -31.53
CA SER A 12 7.09 -7.94 -30.85
C SER A 12 8.25 -7.80 -29.87
N ALA A 13 9.30 -7.06 -30.22
CA ALA A 13 10.45 -6.84 -29.33
C ALA A 13 10.06 -6.04 -28.09
N VAL A 14 9.24 -5.00 -28.24
CA VAL A 14 8.71 -4.21 -27.11
C VAL A 14 7.83 -5.07 -26.20
N PHE A 15 7.00 -5.94 -26.76
CA PHE A 15 6.15 -6.84 -25.99
C PHE A 15 6.95 -7.88 -25.18
N ILE A 16 8.04 -8.39 -25.74
CA ILE A 16 8.96 -9.31 -25.03
C ILE A 16 9.67 -8.59 -23.88
N VAL A 17 10.13 -7.35 -24.09
CA VAL A 17 10.78 -6.55 -23.03
C VAL A 17 9.81 -6.22 -21.90
N LEU A 18 8.53 -5.94 -22.21
CA LEU A 18 7.50 -5.71 -21.20
C LEU A 18 7.15 -6.96 -20.36
N LEU A 19 7.22 -8.15 -20.94
CA LEU A 19 6.93 -9.41 -20.23
C LEU A 19 8.02 -9.80 -19.22
N ILE A 20 9.29 -9.46 -19.49
CA ILE A 20 10.43 -9.80 -18.61
C ILE A 20 10.43 -8.94 -17.33
N SER A 21 9.84 -7.75 -17.37
CA SER A 21 9.80 -6.80 -16.23
C SER A 21 8.84 -7.20 -15.10
N SER A 22 8.10 -8.31 -15.23
CA SER A 22 7.12 -8.76 -14.23
C SER A 22 7.63 -9.84 -13.27
N ALA A 23 8.94 -10.15 -13.29
CA ALA A 23 9.55 -10.97 -12.25
C ALA A 23 9.61 -10.17 -10.93
N ALA A 24 8.48 -10.13 -10.22
CA ALA A 24 8.39 -9.71 -8.83
C ALA A 24 9.45 -10.49 -8.05
N MET A 25 10.52 -9.79 -7.68
CA MET A 25 11.62 -10.34 -6.91
C MET A 25 11.08 -10.77 -5.56
N ALA A 26 10.91 -12.08 -5.38
CA ALA A 26 10.74 -12.67 -4.06
C ALA A 26 12.00 -12.32 -3.25
N SER A 27 11.90 -11.33 -2.37
CA SER A 27 13.01 -10.97 -1.49
C SER A 27 13.32 -12.17 -0.59
N SER A 28 14.51 -12.74 -0.77
CA SER A 28 15.02 -13.79 0.11
C SER A 28 15.33 -13.20 1.49
N LEU A 29 15.20 -14.01 2.54
CA LEU A 29 15.60 -13.64 3.89
C LEU A 29 17.04 -13.12 3.91
N HIS A 30 17.31 -12.04 4.65
CA HIS A 30 18.66 -11.51 4.81
C HIS A 30 19.59 -12.60 5.39
N PRO A 31 20.85 -12.73 4.90
CA PRO A 31 21.77 -13.79 5.33
C PRO A 31 21.92 -13.91 6.85
N ASP A 32 22.01 -12.79 7.56
CA ASP A 32 22.16 -12.75 9.02
C ASP A 32 20.97 -13.40 9.76
N LEU A 33 19.76 -13.29 9.21
CA LEU A 33 18.57 -13.92 9.79
C LEU A 33 18.57 -15.44 9.57
N ILE A 34 19.13 -15.91 8.45
CA ILE A 34 19.28 -17.34 8.18
C ILE A 34 20.26 -17.95 9.17
N GLU A 35 21.38 -17.28 9.43
CA GLU A 35 22.38 -17.73 10.40
C GLU A 35 21.81 -17.76 11.82
N LYS A 36 21.07 -16.72 12.21
CA LYS A 36 20.37 -16.66 13.51
C LYS A 36 19.32 -17.77 13.66
N LEU A 37 18.48 -17.97 12.65
CA LEU A 37 17.46 -19.03 12.70
C LEU A 37 18.07 -20.43 12.71
N ARG A 38 19.23 -20.60 12.04
CA ARG A 38 19.98 -21.86 12.06
C ARG A 38 20.63 -22.10 13.42
N SER A 39 21.22 -21.08 14.05
CA SER A 39 21.83 -21.22 15.38
C SER A 39 20.79 -21.46 16.47
N GLU A 40 19.59 -20.94 16.31
CA GLU A 40 18.45 -21.19 17.21
C GLU A 40 17.73 -22.53 16.94
N GLY A 41 18.08 -23.26 15.88
CA GLY A 41 17.40 -24.50 15.49
C GLY A 41 15.97 -24.32 14.98
N LYS A 42 15.54 -23.07 14.72
CA LYS A 42 14.16 -22.71 14.32
C LYS A 42 13.99 -22.56 12.82
N LEU A 43 15.04 -22.75 12.03
CA LEU A 43 14.98 -22.54 10.59
C LEU A 43 13.92 -23.42 9.92
N GLN A 44 13.81 -24.68 10.33
CA GLN A 44 12.83 -25.62 9.79
C GLN A 44 11.39 -25.24 10.15
N GLU A 45 11.16 -24.75 11.37
CA GLU A 45 9.86 -24.26 11.82
C GLU A 45 9.43 -23.02 11.00
N TYR A 46 10.35 -22.09 10.79
CA TYR A 46 10.12 -20.91 9.95
C TYR A 46 9.80 -21.27 8.49
N VAL A 47 10.53 -22.24 7.92
CA VAL A 47 10.26 -22.70 6.55
C VAL A 47 8.87 -23.35 6.46
N ALA A 48 8.50 -24.16 7.45
CA ALA A 48 7.19 -24.80 7.51
C ALA A 48 6.06 -23.77 7.64
N SER A 49 6.22 -22.76 8.51
CA SER A 49 5.21 -21.71 8.69
C SER A 49 5.04 -20.84 7.44
N MET A 50 6.14 -20.54 6.74
CA MET A 50 6.08 -19.83 5.46
C MET A 50 5.44 -20.65 4.34
N ALA A 51 5.67 -21.96 4.29
CA ALA A 51 5.03 -22.85 3.33
C ALA A 51 3.51 -22.90 3.57
N ASP A 52 3.09 -23.05 4.82
CA ASP A 52 1.69 -23.04 5.25
C ASP A 52 1.00 -21.69 4.97
N ALA A 53 1.67 -20.56 5.25
CA ALA A 53 1.17 -19.23 4.90
C ALA A 53 0.97 -19.05 3.39
N ARG A 54 1.90 -19.54 2.55
CA ARG A 54 1.73 -19.51 1.09
C ARG A 54 0.58 -20.40 0.62
N ALA A 55 0.40 -21.57 1.23
CA ALA A 55 -0.74 -22.45 0.92
C ALA A 55 -2.08 -21.80 1.25
N ARG A 56 -2.13 -20.94 2.28
CA ARG A 56 -3.28 -20.10 2.62
C ARG A 56 -3.45 -18.85 1.76
N GLY A 57 -2.53 -18.57 0.85
CA GLY A 57 -2.61 -17.40 -0.03
C GLY A 57 -2.17 -16.08 0.59
N VAL A 58 -1.41 -16.09 1.70
CA VAL A 58 -0.93 -14.87 2.40
C VAL A 58 -0.07 -13.95 1.51
N ASN A 59 0.39 -14.44 0.36
CA ASN A 59 1.07 -13.64 -0.67
C ASN A 59 0.54 -13.93 -2.08
N SER A 60 -0.65 -14.52 -2.19
CA SER A 60 -1.32 -14.68 -3.47
C SER A 60 -2.02 -13.36 -3.80
N PRO A 61 -1.97 -12.89 -5.05
CA PRO A 61 -2.82 -11.79 -5.47
C PRO A 61 -4.26 -12.19 -5.19
N ASP A 62 -4.98 -11.32 -4.47
CA ASP A 62 -6.40 -11.54 -4.22
C ASP A 62 -7.12 -11.65 -5.57
N ARG A 63 -8.03 -12.62 -5.70
CA ARG A 63 -8.78 -12.81 -6.95
C ARG A 63 -9.79 -11.70 -7.15
N GLU A 64 -10.25 -11.12 -6.05
CA GLU A 64 -11.09 -9.95 -6.03
C GLU A 64 -10.21 -8.78 -5.61
N THR A 65 -10.04 -7.80 -6.47
CA THR A 65 -9.63 -6.50 -5.96
C THR A 65 -10.69 -6.08 -4.95
N ALA A 66 -10.29 -5.62 -3.77
CA ALA A 66 -11.19 -5.01 -2.79
C ALA A 66 -11.77 -3.67 -3.29
N TYR A 67 -12.13 -3.58 -4.58
CA TYR A 67 -13.04 -2.58 -5.09
C TYR A 67 -14.43 -3.01 -4.63
N PHE A 68 -14.90 -2.39 -3.56
CA PHE A 68 -16.33 -2.28 -3.33
C PHE A 68 -16.88 -1.54 -4.56
N ASP A 69 -17.62 -2.25 -5.42
CA ASP A 69 -18.28 -1.66 -6.58
C ASP A 69 -19.42 -0.76 -6.05
N ASN A 70 -19.09 0.47 -5.65
CA ASN A 70 -20.04 1.54 -5.33
C ASN A 70 -20.72 2.05 -6.62
N LYS A 71 -21.06 1.16 -7.55
CA LYS A 71 -21.94 1.50 -8.67
C LYS A 71 -23.35 1.70 -8.15
N SER A 72 -23.58 2.91 -7.64
CA SER A 72 -24.91 3.50 -7.65
C SER A 72 -25.41 3.46 -9.10
N SER A 73 -26.36 2.58 -9.38
CA SER A 73 -27.05 2.44 -10.68
C SER A 73 -27.94 3.66 -11.02
N LEU A 74 -27.84 4.73 -10.24
CA LEU A 74 -28.47 6.03 -10.45
C LEU A 74 -27.34 7.04 -10.55
N GLY A 75 -27.20 7.66 -11.73
CA GLY A 75 -26.08 8.51 -12.16
C GLY A 75 -25.89 9.82 -11.38
N PHE A 76 -25.67 9.69 -10.08
CA PHE A 76 -25.06 10.70 -9.25
C PHE A 76 -23.57 10.37 -9.17
N GLU A 77 -22.69 11.35 -9.38
CA GLU A 77 -21.28 11.25 -9.04
C GLU A 77 -21.18 11.01 -7.53
N THR A 78 -21.17 9.75 -7.11
CA THR A 78 -20.95 9.39 -5.72
C THR A 78 -19.47 9.54 -5.45
N VAL A 79 -19.11 10.54 -4.64
CA VAL A 79 -17.75 10.70 -4.10
C VAL A 79 -17.37 9.41 -3.39
N ASP A 80 -16.28 8.78 -3.82
CA ASP A 80 -15.84 7.50 -3.27
C ASP A 80 -15.20 7.73 -1.89
N THR A 81 -15.95 7.43 -0.83
CA THR A 81 -15.51 7.67 0.55
C THR A 81 -14.86 6.42 1.15
N ILE A 82 -13.57 6.51 1.46
CA ILE A 82 -12.85 5.47 2.19
C ILE A 82 -12.88 5.73 3.71
N ARG A 83 -13.13 4.68 4.49
CA ARG A 83 -13.04 4.71 5.96
C ARG A 83 -11.62 4.38 6.39
N ALA A 84 -10.90 5.35 6.94
CA ALA A 84 -9.57 5.16 7.51
C ALA A 84 -9.62 5.01 9.05
N ILE A 85 -8.84 4.08 9.60
CA ILE A 85 -8.67 3.93 11.05
C ILE A 85 -7.26 4.41 11.41
N VAL A 86 -7.17 5.38 12.31
CA VAL A 86 -5.90 5.93 12.79
C VAL A 86 -5.69 5.46 14.22
N ILE A 87 -4.55 4.80 14.47
CA ILE A 87 -4.19 4.29 15.78
C ILE A 87 -2.99 5.08 16.28
N LEU A 88 -3.22 5.93 17.29
CA LEU A 88 -2.15 6.62 18.00
C LEU A 88 -1.70 5.73 19.16
N VAL A 89 -0.42 5.33 19.15
CA VAL A 89 0.16 4.43 20.15
C VAL A 89 1.13 5.22 21.01
N ASP A 90 1.13 4.92 22.30
CA ASP A 90 2.06 5.48 23.27
C ASP A 90 2.81 4.37 24.01
N PHE A 91 4.03 4.65 24.45
CA PHE A 91 4.88 3.67 25.12
C PHE A 91 5.09 4.03 26.60
N SER A 92 5.09 3.02 27.47
CA SER A 92 5.15 3.25 28.92
C SER A 92 6.48 3.81 29.42
N ASP A 93 7.56 3.55 28.70
CA ASP A 93 8.92 4.03 28.97
C ASP A 93 9.17 5.45 28.44
N GLN A 94 8.46 5.85 27.38
CA GLN A 94 8.51 7.19 26.81
C GLN A 94 7.12 7.66 26.36
N PRO A 95 6.23 8.01 27.31
CA PRO A 95 4.90 8.50 26.95
C PRO A 95 4.97 9.83 26.21
N TYR A 96 3.98 10.15 25.38
CA TYR A 96 3.92 11.39 24.58
C TYR A 96 3.95 12.67 25.43
N THR A 97 3.62 12.56 26.72
CA THR A 97 3.69 13.62 27.73
C THR A 97 5.07 13.81 28.36
N SER A 98 6.07 12.99 28.02
CA SER A 98 7.41 12.99 28.65
C SER A 98 8.28 14.21 28.27
N GLY A 99 7.78 15.10 27.44
CA GLY A 99 8.48 16.28 26.96
C GLY A 99 7.54 17.29 26.34
N VAL A 100 8.05 18.07 25.38
CA VAL A 100 7.20 18.95 24.58
C VAL A 100 6.28 18.07 23.71
N VAL A 101 4.98 18.20 23.93
CA VAL A 101 3.96 17.47 23.17
C VAL A 101 3.98 17.97 21.73
N ALA A 102 4.37 17.08 20.81
CA ALA A 102 4.45 17.39 19.38
C ALA A 102 3.09 17.36 18.66
N GLY A 103 2.08 16.73 19.28
CA GLY A 103 0.73 16.64 18.72
C GLY A 103 -0.25 16.01 19.70
N THR A 104 -1.50 16.49 19.69
CA THR A 104 -2.62 15.89 20.42
C THR A 104 -3.51 15.11 19.44
N PRO A 105 -4.35 14.18 19.92
CA PRO A 105 -5.31 13.48 19.06
C PRO A 105 -6.17 14.43 18.22
N GLU A 106 -6.58 15.56 18.78
CA GLU A 106 -7.39 16.58 18.08
C GLU A 106 -6.59 17.28 16.97
N MET A 107 -5.28 17.45 17.16
CA MET A 107 -4.42 17.98 16.10
C MET A 107 -4.29 17.00 14.93
N PHE A 108 -4.23 15.69 15.22
CA PHE A 108 -4.23 14.67 14.17
C PHE A 108 -5.57 14.59 13.44
N ASP A 109 -6.68 14.72 14.17
CA ASP A 109 -8.01 14.77 13.57
C ASP A 109 -8.14 15.95 12.59
N SER A 110 -7.72 17.14 13.02
CA SER A 110 -7.67 18.32 12.16
C SER A 110 -6.74 18.12 10.95
N LEU A 111 -5.54 17.59 11.14
CA LEU A 111 -4.57 17.44 10.06
C LEU A 111 -5.01 16.41 9.01
N LEU A 112 -5.70 15.34 9.43
CA LEU A 112 -6.06 14.23 8.56
C LEU A 112 -7.43 14.41 7.92
N PHE A 113 -8.42 14.90 8.67
CA PHE A 113 -9.83 14.79 8.29
C PHE A 113 -10.56 16.13 8.09
N SER A 114 -9.94 17.27 8.41
CA SER A 114 -10.62 18.57 8.29
C SER A 114 -10.82 19.02 6.84
N GLU A 115 -11.81 19.86 6.59
CA GLU A 115 -12.00 20.57 5.31
C GLU A 115 -12.10 22.08 5.53
N GLY A 116 -11.87 22.89 4.50
CA GLY A 116 -12.07 24.34 4.55
C GLY A 116 -10.84 25.17 4.91
N ARG A 117 -9.64 24.63 4.68
CA ARG A 117 -8.31 25.20 4.88
C ARG A 117 -8.07 25.62 6.33
N LEU A 118 -8.52 24.76 7.25
CA LEU A 118 -8.31 24.92 8.69
C LEU A 118 -6.81 24.84 9.04
N ASN A 119 -6.03 24.10 8.27
CA ASN A 119 -4.58 24.02 8.41
C ASN A 119 -3.88 24.87 7.33
N PRO A 120 -2.81 25.62 7.64
CA PRO A 120 -2.10 26.47 6.67
C PRO A 120 -1.58 25.73 5.44
N THR A 121 -1.27 24.43 5.58
CA THR A 121 -0.79 23.55 4.50
C THR A 121 -1.90 22.70 3.88
N GLY A 122 -3.14 22.86 4.33
CA GLY A 122 -4.24 21.94 4.03
C GLY A 122 -4.21 20.66 4.87
N SER A 123 -5.31 19.91 4.84
CA SER A 123 -5.43 18.57 5.43
C SER A 123 -5.17 17.46 4.40
N MET A 124 -5.07 16.22 4.88
CA MET A 124 -4.99 15.06 4.01
C MET A 124 -6.28 14.85 3.20
N THR A 125 -7.48 15.05 3.79
CA THR A 125 -8.76 15.06 3.06
C THR A 125 -8.74 16.07 1.92
N GLU A 126 -8.28 17.30 2.17
CA GLU A 126 -8.23 18.34 1.14
C GLU A 126 -7.27 17.99 0.02
N PHE A 127 -6.10 17.42 0.36
CA PHE A 127 -5.17 16.92 -0.64
C PHE A 127 -5.85 15.89 -1.56
N TYR A 128 -6.60 14.95 -1.00
CA TYR A 128 -7.30 13.94 -1.79
C TYR A 128 -8.40 14.56 -2.67
N LEU A 129 -9.24 15.43 -2.11
CA LEU A 129 -10.28 16.13 -2.85
C LEU A 129 -9.72 16.98 -4.00
N GLU A 130 -8.62 17.72 -3.77
CA GLU A 130 -7.99 18.56 -4.78
C GLU A 130 -7.39 17.72 -5.92
N ASN A 131 -6.76 16.58 -5.59
CA ASN A 131 -6.12 15.72 -6.59
C ASN A 131 -7.11 14.79 -7.31
N SER A 132 -8.29 14.55 -6.73
CA SER A 132 -9.34 13.72 -7.32
C SER A 132 -10.41 14.52 -8.08
N SER A 133 -10.30 15.86 -8.07
CA SER A 133 -11.36 16.77 -8.54
C SER A 133 -12.69 16.56 -7.79
N GLY A 134 -12.61 16.23 -6.50
CA GLY A 134 -13.76 15.98 -5.63
C GLY A 134 -14.42 14.62 -5.82
N ASN A 135 -13.82 13.71 -6.60
CA ASN A 135 -14.35 12.35 -6.79
C ASN A 135 -13.92 11.37 -5.69
N PHE A 136 -12.97 11.78 -4.85
CA PHE A 136 -12.34 11.00 -3.78
C PHE A 136 -11.86 11.91 -2.66
#